data_AF-A0AAW0NYQ8-F1
#
_entry.id   AF-A0AAW0NYQ8-F1
#
_cell.length_a   1.000
_cell.length_b   1.000
_cell.length_c   1.000
_cell.angle_alpha   90.00
_cell.angle_beta   90.00
_cell.angle_gamma   90.00
#
_symmetry.space_group_name_H-M   'P 1'
#
loop_
_entity.id
_entity.type
_entity.pdbx_description
1 polymer ?
#
loop_
_entity_poly.entity_id
_entity_poly.type
_entity_poly.pdbx_seq_one_letter_code
_entity_poly.pdbx_strand_id
1 'polypeptide(L)'
;MALLAYLKSLFILQLLMGFVFVVSGLIINFIQLCTCVLWPINRQLYRRINCRLAYSLWSQLVMLLEWWSGTDCTLYTDQATVDKFGKEHVIVILNHNYEIDFLCGWTMCERYGVLGSSKVLAKHELLKVPLIGWTWYFLEIVFCKRSGKKTERQSLVD
;
A
#
# COMPACT_ATOMS: atom_id res chain seq x y z
N MET A 1 -12.05 -28.71 1.73
CA MET A 1 -11.48 -28.00 0.56
C MET A 1 -12.55 -27.60 -0.46
N ALA A 2 -13.37 -28.53 -0.97
CA ALA A 2 -14.40 -28.22 -1.98
C ALA A 2 -15.45 -27.18 -1.54
N LEU A 3 -15.95 -27.25 -0.30
CA LEU A 3 -16.90 -26.27 0.23
C LEU A 3 -16.32 -24.84 0.29
N LEU A 4 -15.06 -24.70 0.73
CA LEU A 4 -14.37 -23.41 0.79
C LEU A 4 -14.15 -22.82 -0.61
N ALA A 5 -13.75 -23.65 -1.57
CA ALA A 5 -13.60 -23.24 -2.96
C ALA A 5 -14.95 -22.80 -3.55
N TYR A 6 -16.02 -23.54 -3.27
CA TYR A 6 -17.38 -23.16 -3.65
C TYR A 6 -17.78 -21.81 -3.04
N LEU A 7 -17.58 -21.59 -1.74
CA LEU A 7 -17.87 -20.31 -1.09
C LEU A 7 -17.07 -19.16 -1.75
N LYS A 8 -15.76 -19.33 -1.98
CA LYS A 8 -14.95 -18.30 -2.66
C LYS A 8 -15.39 -17.99 -4.09
N SER A 9 -16.04 -18.94 -4.76
CA SER A 9 -16.61 -18.74 -6.10
C SER A 9 -17.91 -17.93 -6.11
N LEU A 10 -18.56 -17.75 -4.95
CA LEU A 10 -19.82 -17.01 -4.87
C LEU A 10 -19.60 -15.53 -5.13
N PHE A 11 -20.17 -15.03 -6.22
CA PHE A 11 -20.08 -13.63 -6.63
C PHE A 11 -20.54 -12.66 -5.52
N ILE A 12 -21.56 -13.03 -4.75
CA ILE A 12 -22.07 -12.19 -3.66
C ILE A 12 -21.03 -11.95 -2.55
N LEU A 13 -20.16 -12.94 -2.28
CA LEU A 13 -19.09 -12.77 -1.29
C LEU A 13 -17.97 -11.89 -1.83
N GLN A 14 -17.64 -12.01 -3.12
CA GLN A 14 -16.68 -11.13 -3.78
C GLN A 14 -17.17 -9.68 -3.79
N LEU A 15 -18.46 -9.48 -4.09
CA LEU A 15 -19.10 -8.17 -4.05
C LEU A 15 -19.13 -7.59 -2.63
N LEU A 16 -19.41 -8.42 -1.61
CA LEU A 16 -19.38 -8.00 -0.21
C LEU A 16 -17.97 -7.52 0.20
N MET A 17 -16.91 -8.24 -0.19
CA MET A 17 -15.54 -7.79 0.10
C MET A 17 -15.20 -6.47 -0.60
N GLY A 18 -15.60 -6.32 -1.87
CA GLY A 18 -15.45 -5.05 -2.58
C GLY A 18 -16.20 -3.91 -1.90
N PHE A 19 -17.42 -4.16 -1.44
CA PHE A 19 -18.21 -3.20 -0.68
C PHE A 19 -17.53 -2.81 0.64
N VAL A 20 -17.03 -3.78 1.41
CA VAL A 20 -16.28 -3.53 2.65
C VAL A 20 -15.04 -2.68 2.39
N PHE A 21 -14.28 -2.99 1.33
CA PHE A 21 -13.11 -2.20 0.94
C PHE A 21 -13.48 -0.75 0.58
N VAL A 22 -14.54 -0.56 -0.20
CA VAL A 22 -14.99 0.78 -0.59
C VAL A 22 -15.47 1.59 0.62
N VAL A 23 -16.33 1.02 1.46
CA VAL A 23 -16.88 1.71 2.64
C VAL A 23 -15.78 2.03 3.65
N SER A 24 -14.92 1.06 3.96
CA SER A 24 -13.80 1.30 4.88
C SER A 24 -12.81 2.31 4.32
N GLY A 25 -12.50 2.26 3.02
CA GLY A 25 -11.65 3.24 2.35
C GLY A 25 -12.22 4.66 2.41
N LEU A 26 -13.54 4.83 2.23
CA LEU A 26 -14.19 6.14 2.35
C LEU A 26 -14.12 6.69 3.77
N ILE A 27 -14.42 5.84 4.77
CA ILE A 27 -14.32 6.20 6.20
C ILE A 27 -12.89 6.60 6.52
N ILE A 28 -11.91 5.80 6.10
CA ILE A 28 -10.49 6.06 6.33
C ILE A 28 -10.09 7.38 5.69
N ASN A 29 -10.39 7.62 4.41
CA ASN A 29 -10.05 8.87 3.73
C ASN A 29 -10.71 10.09 4.39
N PHE A 30 -11.94 9.97 4.87
CA PHE A 30 -12.57 11.03 5.63
C PHE A 30 -11.79 11.35 6.91
N ILE A 31 -11.40 10.33 7.68
CA ILE A 31 -10.56 10.51 8.88
C ILE A 31 -9.21 11.12 8.50
N GLN A 32 -8.56 10.65 7.43
CA GLN A 32 -7.28 11.19 6.96
C GLN A 32 -7.41 12.67 6.58
N LEU A 33 -8.50 13.07 5.94
CA LEU A 33 -8.80 14.47 5.68
C LEU A 33 -8.90 15.29 6.98
N CYS A 34 -9.57 14.76 8.01
CA CYS A 34 -9.61 15.40 9.33
C CYS A 34 -8.21 15.50 9.98
N THR A 35 -7.32 14.53 9.74
CA THR A 35 -5.95 14.58 10.29
C THR A 35 -5.12 15.72 9.70
N CYS A 36 -5.49 16.33 8.58
CA CYS A 36 -4.77 17.48 8.01
C CYS A 36 -4.62 18.66 9.00
N VAL A 37 -5.55 18.82 9.94
CA VAL A 37 -5.46 19.82 11.01
C VAL A 37 -4.25 19.57 11.93
N LEU A 38 -3.82 18.31 12.07
CA LEU A 38 -2.65 17.93 12.86
C LEU A 38 -1.34 18.20 12.11
N TRP A 39 -1.36 18.31 10.79
CA TRP A 39 -0.14 18.47 9.97
C TRP A 39 0.70 19.71 10.35
N PRO A 40 0.12 20.93 10.52
CA PRO A 40 0.90 22.10 10.94
C PRO A 40 1.35 22.04 12.41
N ILE A 41 0.67 21.27 13.27
CA ILE A 41 0.94 21.20 14.71
C ILE A 41 2.00 20.15 15.03
N ASN A 42 1.83 18.94 14.51
CA ASN A 42 2.72 17.80 14.76
C ASN A 42 2.73 16.83 13.57
N ARG A 43 3.71 17.01 12.68
CA ARG A 43 3.90 16.18 11.49
C ARG A 43 4.14 14.70 11.83
N GLN A 44 4.80 14.40 12.95
CA GLN A 44 5.08 13.02 13.34
C GLN A 44 3.81 12.30 13.77
N LEU A 45 2.93 12.97 14.52
CA LEU A 45 1.63 12.42 14.89
C LEU A 45 0.75 12.22 13.66
N TYR A 46 0.69 13.22 12.77
CA TYR A 46 -0.02 13.11 11.48
C TYR A 46 0.43 11.86 10.70
N ARG A 47 1.74 11.67 10.53
CA ARG A 47 2.31 10.52 9.81
C ARG A 47 1.97 9.20 10.50
N ARG A 48 2.13 9.11 11.82
CA ARG A 48 1.83 7.88 12.58
C ARG A 48 0.37 7.47 12.44
N ILE A 49 -0.56 8.41 12.57
CA ILE A 49 -2.00 8.13 12.42
C ILE A 49 -2.29 7.67 10.99
N ASN A 50 -1.82 8.41 9.98
CA ASN A 50 -2.03 8.05 8.58
C ASN A 50 -1.43 6.68 8.22
N CYS A 51 -0.24 6.34 8.74
CA CYS A 51 0.33 5.00 8.56
C CYS A 51 -0.55 3.91 9.17
N ARG A 52 -1.16 4.13 10.34
CA ARG A 52 -2.06 3.13 10.97
C ARG A 52 -3.36 2.97 10.19
N LEU A 53 -3.94 4.07 9.72
CA LEU A 53 -5.12 4.07 8.86
C LEU A 53 -4.85 3.38 7.52
N ALA A 54 -3.68 3.62 6.93
CA ALA A 54 -3.28 2.95 5.71
C ALA A 54 -3.04 1.45 5.92
N TYR A 55 -2.43 1.07 7.05
CA TYR A 55 -2.23 -0.33 7.41
C TYR A 55 -3.55 -1.11 7.35
N SER A 56 -4.63 -0.59 7.97
CA SER A 56 -5.92 -1.27 7.98
C SER A 56 -6.61 -1.34 6.61
N LEU A 57 -6.30 -0.41 5.69
CA LEU A 57 -6.79 -0.47 4.32
C LEU A 57 -6.01 -1.50 3.49
N TRP A 58 -4.68 -1.47 3.57
CA TRP A 58 -3.80 -2.37 2.83
C TRP A 58 -3.89 -3.81 3.29
N SER A 59 -4.13 -4.06 4.59
CA SER A 59 -4.31 -5.42 5.12
C SER A 59 -5.48 -6.15 4.46
N GLN A 60 -6.51 -5.43 3.99
CA GLN A 60 -7.62 -6.04 3.22
C GLN A 60 -7.15 -6.55 1.86
N LEU A 61 -6.25 -5.82 1.19
CA LEU A 61 -5.69 -6.23 -0.10
C LEU A 61 -4.70 -7.38 0.07
N VAL A 62 -3.86 -7.35 1.12
CA VAL A 62 -2.96 -8.46 1.45
C VAL A 62 -3.76 -9.71 1.79
N MET A 63 -4.85 -9.58 2.56
CA MET A 63 -5.78 -10.68 2.84
C MET A 63 -6.39 -11.26 1.55
N LEU A 64 -6.75 -10.42 0.57
CA LEU A 64 -7.25 -10.89 -0.72
C LEU A 64 -6.18 -11.66 -1.49
N LEU A 65 -4.93 -11.20 -1.47
CA LEU A 65 -3.83 -11.89 -2.13
C LEU A 65 -3.52 -13.22 -1.46
N GLU A 66 -3.13 -13.24 -0.20
CA GLU A 66 -2.65 -14.46 0.45
C GLU A 66 -3.82 -15.40 0.77
N TRP A 67 -4.83 -14.94 1.51
CA TRP A 67 -5.86 -15.83 2.02
C TRP A 67 -6.95 -16.11 0.99
N TRP A 68 -7.46 -15.10 0.28
CA TRP A 68 -8.55 -15.33 -0.67
C TRP A 68 -8.06 -16.04 -1.93
N SER A 69 -7.01 -15.57 -2.58
CA SER A 69 -6.48 -16.19 -3.80
C SER A 69 -5.65 -17.44 -3.55
N GLY A 70 -5.08 -17.60 -2.35
CA GLY A 70 -4.16 -18.69 -2.03
C GLY A 70 -2.77 -18.50 -2.64
N THR A 71 -2.39 -17.26 -2.96
CA THR A 71 -1.06 -16.93 -3.47
C THR A 71 -0.04 -17.07 -2.34
N ASP A 72 1.04 -17.79 -2.60
CA ASP A 72 2.18 -17.90 -1.69
C ASP A 72 3.34 -17.06 -2.23
N CYS A 73 3.80 -16.11 -1.43
CA CYS A 73 4.96 -15.28 -1.70
C CYS A 73 6.15 -15.77 -0.86
N THR A 74 7.16 -16.34 -1.51
CA THR A 74 8.41 -16.76 -0.87
C THR A 74 9.53 -15.78 -1.21
N LEU A 75 10.21 -15.25 -0.19
CA LEU A 75 11.41 -14.43 -0.36
C LEU A 75 12.65 -15.27 -0.07
N TYR A 76 13.61 -15.26 -0.99
CA TYR A 76 14.91 -15.90 -0.82
C TYR A 76 15.97 -14.84 -0.50
N THR A 77 16.60 -14.97 0.66
CA THR A 77 17.70 -14.11 1.11
C THR A 77 18.49 -14.80 2.22
N ASP A 78 19.63 -14.25 2.63
CA ASP A 78 20.44 -14.76 3.73
C ASP A 78 19.84 -14.34 5.11
N GLN A 79 20.15 -15.12 6.15
CA GLN A 79 19.63 -14.87 7.50
C GLN A 79 20.04 -13.49 8.06
N ALA A 80 21.24 -13.00 7.72
CA ALA A 80 21.70 -11.71 8.22
C ALA A 80 20.87 -10.54 7.65
N THR A 81 20.30 -10.71 6.46
CA THR A 81 19.31 -9.77 5.90
C THR A 81 17.95 -9.91 6.58
N VAL A 82 17.48 -11.14 6.83
CA VAL A 82 16.20 -11.40 7.55
C VAL A 82 16.20 -10.73 8.92
N ASP A 83 17.30 -10.80 9.66
CA ASP A 83 17.43 -10.25 11.01
C ASP A 83 17.26 -8.72 11.06
N LYS A 84 17.34 -8.03 9.91
CA LYS A 84 17.17 -6.57 9.79
C LYS A 84 15.75 -6.16 9.37
N PHE A 85 14.91 -7.09 8.92
CA PHE A 85 13.58 -6.75 8.44
C PHE A 85 12.72 -6.08 9.52
N GLY A 86 12.03 -5.01 9.12
CA GLY A 86 11.20 -4.19 10.00
C GLY A 86 11.97 -3.30 10.99
N LYS A 87 13.32 -3.35 11.02
CA LYS A 87 14.15 -2.62 11.99
C LYS A 87 14.84 -1.39 11.39
N GLU A 88 14.95 -1.30 10.08
CA GLU A 88 15.62 -0.20 9.37
C GLU A 88 14.84 0.28 8.13
N HIS A 89 15.20 1.46 7.64
CA HIS A 89 14.65 2.00 6.40
C HIS A 89 15.37 1.40 5.19
N VAL A 90 14.61 0.87 4.23
CA VAL A 90 15.15 0.21 3.03
C VAL A 90 14.47 0.77 1.79
N ILE A 91 15.24 0.88 0.71
CA ILE A 91 14.72 1.11 -0.64
C ILE A 91 14.76 -0.22 -1.38
N VAL A 92 13.59 -0.68 -1.83
CA VAL A 92 13.47 -1.91 -2.61
C VAL A 92 13.32 -1.55 -4.08
N ILE A 93 14.19 -2.08 -4.93
CA ILE A 93 14.11 -1.95 -6.38
C ILE A 93 13.60 -3.28 -6.92
N LEU A 94 12.43 -3.25 -7.56
CA LEU A 94 11.77 -4.42 -8.11
C LEU A 94 11.75 -4.33 -9.63
N ASN A 95 12.01 -5.44 -10.31
CA ASN A 95 11.55 -5.60 -11.69
C ASN A 95 10.01 -5.63 -11.68
N HIS A 96 9.38 -4.90 -12.60
CA HIS A 96 7.92 -4.82 -12.67
C HIS A 96 7.43 -5.49 -13.95
N ASN A 97 7.00 -6.74 -13.82
CA ASN A 97 6.51 -7.59 -14.92
C ASN A 97 5.00 -7.78 -14.86
N TYR A 98 4.41 -7.81 -13.66
CA TYR A 98 2.99 -8.06 -13.45
C TYR A 98 2.35 -6.98 -12.57
N GLU A 99 1.06 -6.74 -12.79
CA GLU A 99 0.30 -5.73 -12.05
C GLU A 99 0.28 -5.99 -10.53
N ILE A 100 0.35 -7.27 -10.14
CA ILE A 100 0.31 -7.69 -8.73
C ILE A 100 1.67 -7.64 -8.01
N ASP A 101 2.77 -7.33 -8.71
CA ASP A 101 4.12 -7.32 -8.11
C ASP A 101 4.18 -6.46 -6.85
N PHE A 102 3.48 -5.33 -6.89
CA PHE A 102 3.39 -4.42 -5.77
C PHE A 102 2.66 -5.03 -4.56
N LEU A 103 1.58 -5.77 -4.80
CA LEU A 103 0.82 -6.45 -3.76
C LEU A 103 1.62 -7.62 -3.16
N CYS A 104 2.40 -8.33 -3.98
CA CYS A 104 3.37 -9.31 -3.51
C CYS A 104 4.41 -8.68 -2.57
N GLY A 105 4.92 -7.48 -2.90
CA GLY A 105 5.80 -6.72 -2.01
C GLY A 105 5.14 -6.37 -0.66
N TRP A 106 3.86 -6.03 -0.67
CA TRP A 106 3.09 -5.75 0.56
C TRP A 106 2.91 -6.96 1.47
N THR A 107 2.89 -8.19 0.96
CA THR A 107 2.88 -9.40 1.83
C THR A 107 4.10 -9.42 2.75
N MET A 108 5.28 -9.05 2.24
CA MET A 108 6.50 -8.94 3.05
C MET A 108 6.38 -7.82 4.07
N CYS A 109 5.83 -6.67 3.69
CA CYS A 109 5.62 -5.58 4.64
C CYS A 109 4.63 -5.96 5.76
N GLU A 110 3.60 -6.74 5.45
CA GLU A 110 2.63 -7.25 6.44
C GLU A 110 3.31 -8.21 7.43
N ARG A 111 4.10 -9.17 6.94
CA ARG A 111 4.81 -10.16 7.77
C ARG A 111 5.74 -9.53 8.81
N TYR A 112 6.27 -8.34 8.53
CA TYR A 112 7.15 -7.60 9.44
C TYR A 112 6.50 -6.36 10.07
N GLY A 113 5.18 -6.18 9.93
CA GLY A 113 4.43 -5.11 10.61
C GLY A 113 4.73 -3.68 10.11
N VAL A 114 5.27 -3.54 8.89
CA VAL A 114 5.66 -2.26 8.28
C VAL A 114 4.78 -1.86 7.09
N LEU A 115 3.66 -2.56 6.87
CA LEU A 115 2.75 -2.33 5.73
C LEU A 115 2.31 -0.87 5.60
N GLY A 116 1.83 -0.27 6.68
CA GLY A 116 1.36 1.13 6.69
C GLY A 116 2.45 2.17 6.41
N SER A 117 3.72 1.84 6.65
CA SER A 117 4.86 2.70 6.36
C SER A 117 5.49 2.46 4.99
N SER A 118 5.04 1.42 4.27
CA SER A 118 5.52 1.14 2.91
C SER A 118 5.12 2.26 1.96
N LYS A 119 6.08 2.71 1.14
CA LYS A 119 5.89 3.78 0.17
C LYS A 119 6.37 3.32 -1.20
N VAL A 120 5.63 3.71 -2.23
CA VAL A 120 5.91 3.38 -3.62
C VAL A 120 6.05 4.66 -4.43
N LEU A 121 6.88 4.66 -5.47
CA LEU A 121 6.85 5.75 -6.45
C LEU A 121 5.65 5.52 -7.38
N ALA A 122 4.62 6.35 -7.24
CA ALA A 122 3.35 6.18 -7.94
C ALA A 122 3.29 7.06 -9.21
N LYS A 123 2.58 6.63 -10.25
CA LYS A 123 2.26 7.50 -11.40
C LYS A 123 1.32 8.61 -10.96
N HIS A 124 1.51 9.84 -11.43
CA HIS A 124 0.68 11.00 -11.08
C HIS A 124 -0.82 10.78 -11.35
N GLU A 125 -1.17 10.05 -12.41
CA GLU A 125 -2.55 9.70 -12.73
C GLU A 125 -3.25 8.91 -11.61
N LEU A 126 -2.51 8.21 -10.75
CA LEU A 126 -3.08 7.44 -9.63
C LEU A 126 -3.70 8.34 -8.56
N LEU A 127 -3.40 9.65 -8.52
CA LEU A 127 -4.12 10.61 -7.67
C LEU A 127 -5.61 10.71 -8.01
N LYS A 128 -5.99 10.38 -9.26
CA LYS A 128 -7.38 10.39 -9.73
C LYS A 128 -8.15 9.16 -9.29
N VAL A 129 -7.46 8.12 -8.80
CA VAL A 129 -8.09 6.91 -8.30
C VAL A 129 -8.57 7.18 -6.87
N PRO A 130 -9.89 7.25 -6.61
CA PRO A 130 -10.40 7.48 -5.27
C PRO A 130 -9.97 6.35 -4.33
N LEU A 131 -10.00 6.60 -3.02
CA LEU A 131 -9.56 5.67 -1.99
C LEU A 131 -8.05 5.46 -1.98
N ILE A 132 -7.51 4.82 -3.01
CA ILE A 132 -6.10 4.42 -3.08
C ILE A 132 -5.21 5.65 -3.29
N GLY A 133 -5.51 6.44 -4.32
CA GLY A 133 -4.73 7.63 -4.66
C GLY A 133 -4.75 8.68 -3.55
N TRP A 134 -5.90 8.85 -2.91
CA TRP A 134 -6.07 9.78 -1.79
C TRP A 134 -5.33 9.31 -0.54
N THR A 135 -5.43 8.01 -0.20
CA THR A 135 -4.63 7.43 0.90
C THR A 135 -3.14 7.65 0.66
N TRP A 136 -2.66 7.41 -0.56
CA TRP A 136 -1.26 7.64 -0.91
C TRP A 136 -0.86 9.13 -0.84
N TYR A 137 -1.76 10.04 -1.22
CA TYR A 137 -1.53 11.47 -1.02
C TYR A 137 -1.35 11.81 0.46
N PHE A 138 -2.25 11.35 1.34
CA PHE A 138 -2.15 11.60 2.78
C PHE A 138 -0.93 10.93 3.42
N LEU A 139 -0.46 9.81 2.87
CA LEU A 139 0.79 9.16 3.28
C LEU A 139 2.06 9.89 2.83
N GLU A 140 1.95 11.00 2.11
CA GLU A 140 3.08 11.74 1.54
C GLU A 140 3.94 10.82 0.65
N ILE A 141 3.28 10.06 -0.25
CA ILE A 141 3.94 9.29 -1.30
C ILE A 141 4.33 10.20 -2.46
N VAL A 142 5.47 9.89 -3.10
CA VAL A 142 5.97 10.63 -4.27
C VAL A 142 5.26 10.16 -5.53
N PHE A 143 4.68 11.12 -6.26
CA PHE A 143 4.00 10.90 -7.53
C PHE A 143 4.84 11.40 -8.71
N CYS A 144 5.17 10.52 -9.64
CA CYS A 144 5.97 10.81 -10.82
C CYS A 144 5.08 11.24 -12.00
N LYS A 145 5.41 12.39 -12.61
CA LYS A 145 4.82 12.81 -13.89
C LYS A 145 5.65 12.28 -15.04
N ARG A 146 4.99 11.82 -16.12
CA ARG A 146 5.69 11.47 -17.36
C ARG A 146 6.09 12.77 -18.06
N SER A 147 7.37 13.09 -18.09
CA SER A 147 7.88 14.18 -18.93
C SER A 147 7.71 13.79 -20.40
N GLY A 148 6.87 14.52 -21.14
CA GLY A 148 6.90 14.48 -22.59
C GLY A 148 8.12 15.27 -23.05
N LYS A 149 9.14 14.60 -23.58
CA LYS A 149 10.36 15.18 -24.19
C LYS A 149 10.89 16.43 -23.47
N LYS A 150 11.63 16.23 -22.37
CA LYS A 150 12.95 16.86 -22.12
C LYS A 150 13.49 16.35 -20.79
N THR A 151 14.72 15.84 -20.87
CA THR A 151 15.58 15.52 -19.74
C THR A 151 16.00 16.82 -19.08
N GLU A 152 15.22 17.33 -18.15
CA GLU A 152 15.74 18.27 -17.15
C GLU A 152 16.08 17.44 -15.90
N ARG A 153 17.37 17.10 -15.78
CA ARG A 153 17.95 16.76 -14.49
C ARG A 153 17.84 18.00 -13.62
N GLN A 154 16.74 18.16 -12.89
CA GLN A 154 16.71 19.05 -11.76
C GLN A 154 17.64 18.43 -10.71
N SER A 155 18.79 19.08 -10.52
CA SER A 155 19.79 18.78 -9.51
C SER A 155 19.14 18.65 -8.13
N LEU A 156 19.11 17.44 -7.58
CA LEU A 156 18.82 17.19 -6.17
C LEU A 156 20.10 17.41 -5.34
N VAL A 157 20.64 18.62 -5.41
CA VAL A 157 21.52 19.23 -4.40
C VAL A 157 21.26 20.72 -4.52
N ASP A 158 20.37 21.24 -3.67
CA ASP A 158 20.38 22.56 -3.05
C ASP A 158 19.26 22.60 -1.98
#